data_AF-A0A8H5HC81-F1
#
_entry.id   AF-A0A8H5HC81-F1
#
_cell.length_a   1.000
_cell.length_b   1.000
_cell.length_c   1.000
_cell.angle_alpha   90.00
_cell.angle_beta   90.00
_cell.angle_gamma   90.00
#
_symmetry.space_group_name_H-M   'P 1'
#
loop_
_entity.id
_entity.type
_entity.pdbx_description
1 polymer ?
#
loop_
_entity_poly.entity_id
_entity_poly.type
_entity_poly.pdbx_seq_one_letter_code
_entity_poly.pdbx_strand_id
1 'polypeptide(L)'
;MGISRSSRHKRSETGAQRAHYRKKRKFELGRQPANTKLGAKRIHTVRVRGGNLKYRALRLESGNFAWGSEHVTKKTRLIGVVYNASNNELVRTNTLVKSAIIQIDATPFRQWYESHYAQPVTKRGKSQAPPADAAAEPKKLSNHAQRNLDEKKKEAKIDPLLESQFAAGRLYAAISSRPGQSGRADGYILEGKELEFYLRKIRTGKQKHAHA
;
A
#
# COMPACT_ATOMS: atom_id res chain seq x y z
N MET A 1 15.34 -32.26 4.40
CA MET A 1 15.85 -30.86 4.31
C MET A 1 15.35 -30.22 3.04
N GLY A 2 14.72 -29.04 3.11
CA GLY A 2 14.09 -28.38 1.95
C GLY A 2 15.02 -27.49 1.13
N ILE A 3 14.46 -26.38 0.64
CA ILE A 3 15.14 -25.31 -0.09
C ILE A 3 16.34 -24.81 0.72
N SER A 4 17.49 -24.60 0.08
CA SER A 4 18.71 -24.06 0.70
C SER A 4 19.08 -22.71 0.11
N ARG A 5 19.51 -21.78 0.97
CA ARG A 5 20.03 -20.45 0.61
C ARG A 5 21.56 -20.42 0.51
N SER A 6 22.22 -21.58 0.58
CA SER A 6 23.69 -21.67 0.44
C SER A 6 24.11 -21.33 -0.99
N SER A 7 25.16 -20.53 -1.19
CA SER A 7 25.71 -20.26 -2.54
C SER A 7 26.58 -21.40 -3.07
N ARG A 8 26.90 -22.40 -2.25
CA ARG A 8 27.86 -23.46 -2.60
C ARG A 8 27.40 -24.41 -3.70
N HIS A 9 26.11 -24.49 -3.97
CA HIS A 9 25.57 -25.27 -5.09
C HIS A 9 25.70 -24.54 -6.44
N LYS A 10 26.07 -23.26 -6.44
CA LYS A 10 26.34 -22.49 -7.66
C LYS A 10 27.79 -22.68 -8.11
N ARG A 11 28.06 -22.39 -9.38
CA ARG A 11 29.41 -22.37 -9.96
C ARG A 11 30.30 -21.30 -9.30
N SER A 12 31.61 -21.44 -9.42
CA SER A 12 32.56 -20.37 -9.11
C SER A 12 32.46 -19.24 -10.12
N GLU A 13 33.14 -18.14 -9.82
CA GLU A 13 33.31 -17.02 -10.75
C GLU A 13 33.96 -17.46 -12.07
N THR A 14 34.92 -18.37 -12.02
CA THR A 14 35.54 -19.01 -13.19
C THR A 14 34.62 -19.97 -13.95
N GLY A 15 33.40 -20.21 -13.48
CA GLY A 15 32.46 -21.18 -14.05
C GLY A 15 32.68 -22.63 -13.62
N ALA A 16 33.74 -22.94 -12.88
CA ALA A 16 34.01 -24.28 -12.39
C ALA A 16 32.92 -24.78 -11.42
N GLN A 17 32.61 -26.08 -11.51
CA GLN A 17 31.71 -26.74 -10.58
C GLN A 17 32.40 -26.94 -9.23
N ARG A 18 31.75 -26.51 -8.15
CA ARG A 18 32.30 -26.62 -6.79
C ARG A 18 32.01 -28.01 -6.21
N ALA A 19 33.01 -28.60 -5.55
CA ALA A 19 32.83 -29.87 -4.85
C ALA A 19 31.93 -29.72 -3.61
N HIS A 20 31.08 -30.72 -3.39
CA HIS A 20 30.21 -30.79 -2.21
C HIS A 20 30.95 -31.43 -1.01
N TYR A 21 31.58 -30.61 -0.17
CA TYR A 21 32.34 -31.11 0.99
C TYR A 21 31.49 -31.37 2.26
N ARG A 22 30.25 -30.86 2.32
CA ARG A 22 29.37 -31.03 3.49
C ARG A 22 27.90 -31.10 3.13
N LYS A 23 27.11 -31.79 3.97
CA LYS A 23 25.64 -31.81 3.92
C LYS A 23 25.06 -30.42 4.27
N LYS A 24 23.85 -30.11 3.77
CA LYS A 24 23.16 -28.82 4.05
C LYS A 24 23.02 -28.60 5.57
N ARG A 25 23.09 -27.34 6.03
CA ARG A 25 22.96 -26.99 7.46
C ARG A 25 21.63 -26.30 7.76
N LYS A 26 21.12 -26.47 8.99
CA LYS A 26 19.83 -25.89 9.43
C LYS A 26 19.76 -24.37 9.25
N PHE A 27 20.85 -23.65 9.50
CA PHE A 27 20.87 -22.19 9.33
C PHE A 27 20.82 -21.73 7.86
N GLU A 28 21.12 -22.61 6.90
CA GLU A 28 21.05 -22.34 5.45
C GLU A 28 19.63 -22.57 4.90
N LEU A 29 18.65 -22.93 5.73
CA LEU A 29 17.30 -23.24 5.25
C LEU A 29 16.63 -22.03 4.57
N GLY A 30 15.87 -22.33 3.51
CA GLY A 30 14.83 -21.48 2.93
C GLY A 30 13.44 -21.99 3.32
N ARG A 31 12.43 -21.15 3.14
CA ARG A 31 11.01 -21.51 3.32
C ARG A 31 10.25 -21.07 2.08
N GLN A 32 9.11 -21.71 1.82
CA GLN A 32 8.22 -21.31 0.72
C GLN A 32 7.77 -19.85 0.85
N PRO A 33 7.54 -19.16 -0.27
CA PRO A 33 7.00 -17.80 -0.26
C PRO A 33 5.57 -17.78 0.30
N ALA A 34 5.15 -16.65 0.85
CA ALA A 34 3.82 -16.51 1.43
C ALA A 34 2.72 -16.24 0.39
N ASN A 35 3.08 -15.63 -0.76
CA ASN A 35 2.17 -15.24 -1.85
C ASN A 35 0.87 -14.60 -1.33
N THR A 36 1.02 -13.61 -0.44
CA THR A 36 -0.08 -12.95 0.27
C THR A 36 -1.11 -12.40 -0.72
N LYS A 37 -2.39 -12.74 -0.51
CA LYS A 37 -3.51 -12.31 -1.36
C LYS A 37 -4.42 -11.32 -0.66
N LEU A 38 -5.30 -10.70 -1.43
CA LEU A 38 -6.43 -9.95 -0.90
C LEU A 38 -7.48 -10.90 -0.32
N GLY A 39 -8.05 -10.54 0.83
CA GLY A 39 -9.13 -11.28 1.47
C GLY A 39 -9.06 -11.23 2.99
N ALA A 40 -10.05 -11.87 3.65
CA ALA A 40 -10.17 -11.89 5.11
C ALA A 40 -8.84 -12.24 5.79
N LYS A 41 -8.46 -11.42 6.79
CA LYS A 41 -7.14 -11.47 7.43
C LYS A 41 -6.79 -12.89 7.92
N ARG A 42 -5.73 -13.47 7.35
CA ARG A 42 -5.17 -14.77 7.75
C ARG A 42 -3.65 -14.69 7.81
N ILE A 43 -3.10 -14.86 9.01
CA ILE A 43 -1.67 -14.73 9.29
C ILE A 43 -1.20 -15.95 10.10
N HIS A 44 -0.16 -16.63 9.63
CA HIS A 44 0.47 -17.74 10.35
C HIS A 44 1.78 -17.29 10.99
N THR A 45 2.01 -17.67 12.24
CA THR A 45 3.27 -17.44 12.94
C THR A 45 4.31 -18.49 12.53
N VAL A 46 5.57 -18.08 12.42
CA VAL A 46 6.68 -18.96 12.07
C VAL A 46 7.85 -18.69 13.00
N ARG A 47 8.24 -19.70 13.78
CA ARG A 47 9.48 -19.65 14.59
C ARG A 47 10.71 -19.64 13.68
N VAL A 48 11.65 -18.75 13.97
CA VAL A 48 12.92 -18.58 13.26
C VAL A 48 14.11 -18.80 14.21
N ARG A 49 15.33 -18.61 13.69
CA ARG A 49 16.57 -18.79 14.44
C ARG A 49 16.59 -17.87 15.67
N GLY A 50 17.11 -18.39 16.79
CA GLY A 50 17.19 -17.64 18.05
C GLY A 50 15.87 -17.57 18.82
N GLY A 51 14.86 -18.37 18.46
CA GLY A 51 13.58 -18.38 19.18
C GLY A 51 12.58 -17.29 18.74
N ASN A 52 13.02 -16.33 17.92
CA ASN A 52 12.17 -15.24 17.42
C ASN A 52 11.01 -15.71 16.53
N LEU A 53 10.04 -14.83 16.33
CA LEU A 53 8.85 -15.08 15.49
C LEU A 53 8.85 -14.19 14.24
N LYS A 54 8.27 -14.71 13.17
CA LYS A 54 7.87 -13.95 11.97
C LYS A 54 6.41 -14.24 11.64
N TYR A 55 5.76 -13.30 10.97
CA TYR A 55 4.34 -13.39 10.64
C TYR A 55 4.18 -13.50 9.13
N ARG A 56 3.65 -14.64 8.67
CA ARG A 56 3.36 -14.90 7.26
C ARG A 56 1.90 -14.55 7.00
N ALA A 57 1.65 -13.37 6.43
CA ALA A 57 0.33 -13.07 5.90
C ALA A 57 0.05 -13.97 4.68
N LEU A 58 -1.06 -14.69 4.74
CA LEU A 58 -1.61 -15.44 3.60
C LEU A 58 -2.69 -14.61 2.91
N ARG A 59 -3.51 -13.90 3.70
CA ARG A 59 -4.55 -12.99 3.23
C ARG A 59 -4.59 -11.72 4.07
N LEU A 60 -4.75 -10.57 3.43
CA LEU A 60 -4.96 -9.27 4.07
C LEU A 60 -6.02 -8.48 3.31
N GLU A 61 -6.88 -7.76 4.02
CA GLU A 61 -7.91 -6.89 3.44
C GLU A 61 -7.72 -5.41 3.76
N SER A 62 -6.85 -5.09 4.72
CA SER A 62 -6.58 -3.73 5.17
C SER A 62 -5.11 -3.53 5.50
N GLY A 63 -4.64 -2.30 5.41
CA GLY A 63 -3.29 -1.88 5.78
C GLY A 63 -3.28 -0.49 6.40
N ASN A 64 -2.15 -0.08 6.96
CA ASN A 64 -1.99 1.28 7.47
C ASN A 64 -1.23 2.13 6.45
N PHE A 65 -1.86 3.19 5.95
CA PHE A 65 -1.28 4.04 4.90
C PHE A 65 -1.11 5.46 5.41
N ALA A 66 0.04 6.05 5.08
CA ALA A 66 0.35 7.43 5.36
C ALA A 66 0.04 8.32 4.14
N TRP A 67 -0.66 9.43 4.39
CA TRP A 67 -0.73 10.58 3.51
C TRP A 67 0.43 11.51 3.89
N GLY A 68 1.42 11.61 3.00
CA GLY A 68 2.70 12.26 3.27
C GLY A 68 2.58 13.76 3.48
N SER A 69 1.90 14.45 2.56
CA SER A 69 1.73 15.92 2.62
C SER A 69 0.99 16.39 3.87
N GLU A 70 0.00 15.63 4.31
CA GLU A 70 -0.87 15.98 5.45
C GLU A 70 -0.44 15.36 6.79
N HIS A 71 0.66 14.59 6.79
CA HIS A 71 1.16 13.88 7.98
C HIS A 71 0.12 12.99 8.69
N VAL A 72 -0.79 12.38 7.92
CA VAL A 72 -1.90 11.59 8.47
C VAL A 72 -1.75 10.14 8.10
N THR A 73 -1.97 9.26 9.06
CA THR A 73 -1.94 7.82 8.84
C THR A 73 -3.28 7.22 9.21
N LYS A 74 -3.88 6.46 8.29
CA LYS A 74 -5.18 5.80 8.50
C LYS A 74 -5.12 4.35 8.05
N LYS A 75 -5.84 3.52 8.80
CA LYS A 75 -6.14 2.15 8.38
C LYS A 75 -7.18 2.21 7.27
N THR A 76 -6.86 1.65 6.11
CA THR A 76 -7.75 1.65 4.95
C THR A 76 -7.85 0.25 4.35
N ARG A 77 -8.92 0.02 3.59
CA ARG A 77 -9.14 -1.24 2.88
C ARG A 77 -8.28 -1.28 1.62
N LEU A 78 -7.67 -2.44 1.38
CA LEU A 78 -6.95 -2.76 0.15
C LEU A 78 -7.96 -3.20 -0.92
N ILE A 79 -7.88 -2.62 -2.11
CA ILE A 79 -8.83 -2.91 -3.20
C ILE A 79 -8.22 -3.87 -4.22
N GLY A 80 -7.04 -3.55 -4.72
CA GLY A 80 -6.43 -4.29 -5.84
C GLY A 80 -4.97 -3.90 -6.07
N VAL A 81 -4.19 -4.82 -6.63
CA VAL A 81 -2.83 -4.52 -7.11
C VAL A 81 -2.94 -4.04 -8.55
N VAL A 82 -2.36 -2.88 -8.86
CA VAL A 82 -2.47 -2.27 -10.20
C VAL A 82 -1.15 -2.29 -10.95
N TYR A 83 -0.03 -2.22 -10.25
CA TYR A 83 1.29 -2.27 -10.86
C TYR A 83 2.31 -2.94 -9.95
N ASN A 84 3.24 -3.68 -10.56
CA ASN A 84 4.37 -4.30 -9.86
C ASN A 84 5.61 -4.17 -10.75
N ALA A 85 6.66 -3.54 -10.22
CA ALA A 85 7.89 -3.31 -10.98
C ALA A 85 8.69 -4.59 -11.26
N SER A 86 8.52 -5.63 -10.45
CA SER A 86 9.34 -6.85 -10.53
C SER A 86 8.73 -7.91 -11.45
N ASN A 87 7.40 -8.09 -11.42
CA ASN A 87 6.73 -9.11 -12.21
C ASN A 87 5.23 -8.80 -12.42
N ASN A 88 4.79 -8.76 -13.68
CA ASN A 88 3.41 -8.50 -14.07
C ASN A 88 2.44 -9.60 -13.62
N GLU A 89 2.90 -10.84 -13.48
CA GLU A 89 2.09 -11.97 -12.98
C GLU A 89 1.58 -11.75 -11.55
N LEU A 90 2.32 -10.97 -10.76
CA LEU A 90 1.91 -10.60 -9.41
C LEU A 90 0.74 -9.62 -9.41
N VAL A 91 0.58 -8.83 -10.48
CA VAL A 91 -0.58 -7.96 -10.69
C VAL A 91 -1.81 -8.81 -11.04
N ARG A 92 -1.68 -9.70 -12.04
CA ARG A 92 -2.79 -10.59 -12.48
C ARG A 92 -3.37 -11.41 -11.33
N THR A 93 -2.50 -11.89 -10.45
CA THR A 93 -2.91 -12.74 -9.32
C THR A 93 -3.19 -11.96 -8.03
N ASN A 94 -3.18 -10.62 -8.05
CA ASN A 94 -3.38 -9.75 -6.88
C ASN A 94 -2.49 -10.13 -5.68
N THR A 95 -1.19 -10.29 -5.91
CA THR A 95 -0.22 -10.66 -4.86
C THR A 95 0.37 -9.41 -4.20
N LEU A 96 0.22 -9.31 -2.87
CA LEU A 96 0.74 -8.21 -2.06
C LEU A 96 2.22 -8.44 -1.73
N VAL A 97 3.09 -7.60 -2.28
CA VAL A 97 4.53 -7.57 -2.01
C VAL A 97 5.00 -6.15 -1.73
N LYS A 98 6.20 -6.00 -1.17
CA LYS A 98 6.82 -4.69 -1.00
C LYS A 98 6.96 -3.99 -2.36
N SER A 99 6.71 -2.69 -2.39
CA SER A 99 6.75 -1.80 -3.54
C SER A 99 5.70 -2.11 -4.62
N ALA A 100 4.73 -2.98 -4.34
CA ALA A 100 3.55 -3.10 -5.19
C ALA A 100 2.73 -1.80 -5.11
N ILE A 101 2.29 -1.32 -6.26
CA ILE A 101 1.37 -0.19 -6.36
C ILE A 101 -0.04 -0.76 -6.35
N ILE A 102 -0.83 -0.29 -5.39
CA ILE A 102 -2.17 -0.77 -5.09
C ILE A 102 -3.17 0.38 -5.13
N GLN A 103 -4.44 0.03 -5.27
CA GLN A 103 -5.56 0.92 -4.96
C GLN A 103 -6.03 0.66 -3.54
N ILE A 104 -6.22 1.74 -2.79
CA ILE A 104 -6.80 1.74 -1.45
C ILE A 104 -8.07 2.58 -1.42
N ASP A 105 -8.93 2.32 -0.43
CA ASP A 105 -10.10 3.14 -0.17
C ASP A 105 -9.72 4.56 0.30
N ALA A 106 -10.32 5.57 -0.33
CA ALA A 106 -10.08 6.98 -0.01
C ALA A 106 -10.90 7.47 1.19
N THR A 107 -11.97 6.76 1.59
CA THR A 107 -12.94 7.25 2.58
C THR A 107 -12.33 7.68 3.91
N PRO A 108 -11.34 6.98 4.51
CA PRO A 108 -10.82 7.39 5.82
C PRO A 108 -9.98 8.67 5.76
N PHE A 109 -9.37 8.96 4.61
CA PHE A 109 -8.62 10.20 4.38
C PHE A 109 -9.56 11.35 4.02
N ARG A 110 -10.61 11.09 3.24
CA ARG A 110 -11.65 12.08 2.94
C ARG A 110 -12.35 12.57 4.21
N GLN A 111 -12.79 11.65 5.06
CA GLN A 111 -13.40 11.99 6.35
C GLN A 111 -12.46 12.80 7.23
N TRP A 112 -11.17 12.44 7.27
CA TRP A 112 -10.18 13.21 8.01
C TRP A 112 -10.05 14.63 7.46
N TYR A 113 -9.89 14.80 6.15
CA TYR A 113 -9.74 16.11 5.52
C TYR A 113 -10.96 17.01 5.76
N GLU A 114 -12.17 16.48 5.57
CA GLU A 114 -13.42 17.21 5.83
C GLU A 114 -13.53 17.62 7.29
N SER A 115 -13.12 16.76 8.23
CA SER A 115 -13.09 17.10 9.66
C SER A 115 -12.00 18.12 10.02
N HIS A 116 -10.87 18.10 9.32
CA HIS A 116 -9.69 18.92 9.64
C HIS A 116 -9.81 20.35 9.08
N TYR A 117 -10.28 20.46 7.83
CA TYR A 117 -10.39 21.72 7.09
C TYR A 117 -11.82 22.28 7.03
N ALA A 118 -12.83 21.51 7.44
CA ALA A 118 -14.25 21.87 7.31
C ALA A 118 -14.61 22.26 5.86
N GLN A 119 -13.97 21.62 4.88
CA GLN A 119 -14.17 21.81 3.45
C GLN A 119 -14.21 20.46 2.74
N PRO A 120 -15.01 20.32 1.68
CA PRO A 120 -15.01 19.10 0.88
C PRO A 120 -13.67 18.95 0.15
N VAL A 121 -13.15 17.72 0.11
CA VAL A 121 -11.90 17.37 -0.59
C VAL A 121 -11.98 17.67 -2.10
N THR A 122 -13.16 17.51 -2.68
CA THR A 122 -13.40 17.64 -4.11
C THR A 122 -14.43 18.73 -4.37
N LYS A 123 -14.13 19.66 -5.29
CA LYS A 123 -15.09 20.72 -5.68
C LYS A 123 -16.25 20.19 -6.51
N ARG A 124 -16.02 19.09 -7.23
CA ARG A 124 -17.01 18.40 -8.07
C ARG A 124 -17.53 17.16 -7.34
N GLY A 125 -18.63 17.28 -6.61
CA GLY A 125 -19.29 16.12 -6.04
C GLY A 125 -20.19 16.40 -4.85
N LYS A 126 -21.32 17.08 -5.06
CA LYS A 126 -22.49 16.97 -4.16
C LYS A 126 -23.24 15.64 -4.34
N SER A 127 -22.72 14.68 -5.11
CA SER A 127 -23.40 13.46 -5.50
C SER A 127 -22.56 12.22 -5.18
N GLN A 128 -22.54 11.83 -3.91
CA GLN A 128 -22.74 10.46 -3.40
C GLN A 128 -22.10 10.28 -2.02
N ALA A 129 -22.97 9.86 -1.09
CA ALA A 129 -22.79 9.65 0.34
C ALA A 129 -22.66 10.93 1.17
N PRO A 130 -23.75 11.43 1.76
CA PRO A 130 -23.62 12.26 2.95
C PRO A 130 -22.91 11.43 4.01
N PRO A 131 -21.85 11.95 4.66
CA PRO A 131 -21.49 11.47 5.98
C PRO A 131 -22.76 11.45 6.84
N ALA A 132 -22.94 10.42 7.66
CA ALA A 132 -24.00 10.38 8.68
C ALA A 132 -23.93 11.59 9.65
N ASP A 133 -22.88 12.41 9.56
CA ASP A 133 -22.65 13.64 10.32
C ASP A 133 -22.75 14.94 9.48
N ALA A 134 -23.00 14.90 8.17
CA ALA A 134 -23.15 16.11 7.34
C ALA A 134 -24.58 16.68 7.31
N ALA A 135 -25.51 16.00 8.00
CA ALA A 135 -26.82 16.54 8.37
C ALA A 135 -26.81 17.16 9.79
N ALA A 136 -25.65 17.28 10.43
CA ALA A 136 -25.51 18.10 11.62
C ALA A 136 -25.42 19.57 11.18
N GLU A 137 -26.32 20.40 11.68
CA GLU A 137 -26.26 21.85 11.54
C GLU A 137 -24.82 22.36 11.76
N PRO A 138 -24.41 23.47 11.08
CA PRO A 138 -23.10 24.07 11.31
C PRO A 138 -22.94 24.33 12.81
N LYS A 139 -22.15 23.49 13.48
CA LYS A 139 -21.92 23.62 14.92
C LYS A 139 -21.40 25.03 15.14
N LYS A 140 -22.15 25.83 15.91
CA LYS A 140 -21.71 27.18 16.29
C LYS A 140 -20.39 27.03 17.06
N LEU A 141 -19.30 27.38 16.41
CA LEU A 141 -17.96 27.37 16.99
C LEU A 141 -17.71 28.68 17.72
N SER A 142 -16.82 28.66 18.71
CA SER A 142 -16.35 29.88 19.35
C SER A 142 -15.53 30.72 18.37
N ASN A 143 -15.48 32.04 18.56
CA ASN A 143 -14.70 32.94 17.70
C ASN A 143 -13.20 32.57 17.63
N HIS A 144 -12.65 31.96 18.68
CA HIS A 144 -11.29 31.43 18.66
C HIS A 144 -11.17 30.18 17.77
N ALA A 145 -12.09 29.24 17.90
CA ALA A 145 -12.10 28.03 17.07
C ALA A 145 -12.31 28.36 15.57
N GLN A 146 -13.16 29.35 15.27
CA GLN A 146 -13.39 29.80 13.90
C GLN A 146 -12.12 30.38 13.26
N ARG A 147 -11.39 31.24 13.98
CA ARG A 147 -10.09 31.79 13.52
C ARG A 147 -9.08 30.68 13.19
N ASN A 148 -8.94 29.69 14.06
CA ASN A 148 -8.03 28.57 13.85
C ASN A 148 -8.42 27.74 12.62
N LEU A 149 -9.72 27.55 12.35
CA LEU A 149 -10.18 26.86 11.14
C LEU A 149 -9.91 27.67 9.89
N ASP A 150 -10.15 28.98 9.93
CA ASP A 150 -9.93 29.85 8.78
C ASP A 150 -8.44 30.01 8.45
N GLU A 151 -7.55 29.88 9.42
CA GLU A 151 -6.11 29.73 9.19
C GLU A 151 -5.78 28.41 8.49
N LYS A 152 -6.27 27.28 9.00
CA LYS A 152 -6.05 25.96 8.37
C LYS A 152 -6.57 25.87 6.94
N LYS A 153 -7.73 26.47 6.67
CA LYS A 153 -8.33 26.50 5.32
C LYS A 153 -7.42 27.13 4.27
N LYS A 154 -6.51 28.04 4.66
CA LYS A 154 -5.54 28.65 3.74
C LYS A 154 -4.51 27.64 3.23
N GLU A 155 -4.19 26.64 4.05
CA GLU A 155 -3.22 25.57 3.74
C GLU A 155 -3.86 24.37 3.04
N ALA A 156 -5.19 24.37 2.86
CA ALA A 156 -5.98 23.25 2.35
C ALA A 156 -5.82 22.98 0.84
N LYS A 157 -4.61 23.09 0.29
CA LYS A 157 -4.35 22.90 -1.14
C LYS A 157 -3.97 21.45 -1.45
N ILE A 158 -4.83 20.77 -2.22
CA ILE A 158 -4.58 19.41 -2.72
C ILE A 158 -4.07 19.46 -4.16
N ASP A 159 -3.17 18.53 -4.50
CA ASP A 159 -2.71 18.29 -5.88
C ASP A 159 -3.87 17.85 -6.79
N PRO A 160 -4.04 18.41 -8.01
CA PRO A 160 -5.15 18.06 -8.89
C PRO A 160 -5.26 16.57 -9.25
N LEU A 161 -4.14 15.84 -9.33
CA LEU A 161 -4.15 14.40 -9.61
C LEU A 161 -4.68 13.63 -8.41
N LEU A 162 -4.40 14.10 -7.19
CA LEU A 162 -4.93 13.51 -5.97
C LEU A 162 -6.42 13.83 -5.80
N GLU A 163 -6.85 15.07 -6.11
CA GLU A 163 -8.28 15.45 -6.11
C GLU A 163 -9.10 14.53 -7.03
N SER A 164 -8.60 14.23 -8.23
CA SER A 164 -9.26 13.31 -9.17
C SER A 164 -9.43 11.89 -8.62
N GLN A 165 -8.51 11.43 -7.78
CA GLN A 165 -8.56 10.11 -7.15
C GLN A 165 -9.54 10.06 -5.98
N PHE A 166 -9.59 11.13 -5.19
CA PHE A 166 -10.62 11.30 -4.16
C PHE A 166 -12.02 11.30 -4.76
N ALA A 167 -12.22 11.94 -5.91
CA ALA A 167 -13.49 11.91 -6.64
C ALA A 167 -13.85 10.49 -7.11
N ALA A 168 -12.86 9.70 -7.51
CA ALA A 168 -13.05 8.29 -7.86
C ALA A 168 -13.24 7.36 -6.63
N GLY A 169 -13.07 7.88 -5.41
CA GLY A 169 -13.18 7.12 -4.16
C GLY A 169 -12.02 6.16 -3.89
N ARG A 170 -10.93 6.22 -4.67
CA ARG A 170 -9.80 5.28 -4.55
C ARG A 170 -8.48 6.01 -4.77
N LEU A 171 -7.52 5.79 -3.88
CA LEU A 171 -6.17 6.37 -3.96
C LEU A 171 -5.15 5.32 -4.40
N TYR A 172 -4.15 5.74 -5.16
CA TYR A 172 -2.97 4.92 -5.43
C TYR A 172 -1.98 5.01 -4.27
N ALA A 173 -1.49 3.87 -3.83
CA ALA A 173 -0.54 3.77 -2.74
C ALA A 173 0.54 2.73 -3.04
N ALA A 174 1.73 2.93 -2.45
CA ALA A 174 2.82 1.97 -2.49
C ALA A 174 2.91 1.22 -1.16
N ILE A 175 3.03 -0.11 -1.21
CA ILE A 175 3.31 -0.92 -0.02
C ILE A 175 4.79 -0.76 0.36
N SER A 176 5.10 -0.24 1.54
CA SER A 176 6.47 -0.10 2.04
C SER A 176 6.90 -1.27 2.94
N SER A 177 5.92 -1.95 3.56
CA SER A 177 6.15 -3.11 4.41
C SER A 177 6.44 -4.40 3.61
N ARG A 178 6.77 -5.49 4.31
CA ARG A 178 6.96 -6.83 3.72
C ARG A 178 5.90 -7.79 4.28
N PRO A 179 4.71 -7.92 3.65
CA PRO A 179 3.59 -8.71 4.19
C PRO A 179 3.96 -10.15 4.55
N GLY A 180 4.77 -10.79 3.72
CA GLY A 180 5.26 -12.14 3.98
C GLY A 180 6.33 -12.27 5.06
N GLN A 181 6.69 -11.21 5.80
CA GLN A 181 7.64 -11.26 6.92
C GLN A 181 7.04 -10.65 8.21
N SER A 182 6.39 -9.49 8.06
CA SER A 182 5.79 -8.74 9.17
C SER A 182 4.31 -9.03 9.38
N GLY A 183 3.62 -9.65 8.42
CA GLY A 183 2.18 -9.88 8.47
C GLY A 183 1.33 -8.62 8.24
N ARG A 184 1.94 -7.51 7.77
CA ARG A 184 1.27 -6.22 7.56
C ARG A 184 1.48 -5.71 6.14
N ALA A 185 0.51 -4.99 5.60
CA ALA A 185 0.56 -4.33 4.29
C ALA A 185 0.48 -2.81 4.48
N ASP A 186 1.52 -2.24 5.09
CA ASP A 186 1.58 -0.81 5.38
C ASP A 186 2.31 -0.08 4.26
N GLY A 187 2.03 1.20 4.10
CA GLY A 187 2.50 1.97 2.95
C GLY A 187 2.25 3.47 3.04
N TYR A 188 2.35 4.13 1.90
CA TYR A 188 2.07 5.54 1.75
C TYR A 188 1.34 5.81 0.43
N ILE A 189 0.54 6.88 0.41
CA ILE A 189 -0.16 7.36 -0.78
C ILE A 189 0.84 7.97 -1.76
N LEU A 190 0.67 7.72 -3.06
CA LEU A 190 1.53 8.28 -4.09
C LEU A 190 1.12 9.73 -4.38
N GLU A 191 2.11 10.62 -4.42
CA GLU A 191 1.91 12.07 -4.64
C GLU A 191 2.92 12.64 -5.65
N GLY A 192 2.59 13.81 -6.21
CA GLY A 192 3.46 14.58 -7.11
C GLY A 192 4.10 13.76 -8.24
N LYS A 193 5.41 13.93 -8.44
CA LYS A 193 6.17 13.29 -9.52
C LYS A 193 6.14 11.76 -9.46
N GLU A 194 6.06 11.18 -8.26
CA GLU A 194 5.99 9.72 -8.10
C GLU A 194 4.65 9.20 -8.61
N LEU A 195 3.56 9.88 -8.26
CA LEU A 195 2.23 9.56 -8.78
C LEU A 195 2.18 9.68 -10.29
N GLU A 196 2.67 10.78 -10.87
CA GLU A 196 2.74 10.99 -12.31
C GLU A 196 3.49 9.85 -13.02
N PHE A 197 4.64 9.46 -12.49
CA PHE A 197 5.46 8.40 -13.03
C PHE A 197 4.70 7.07 -13.10
N TYR A 198 4.05 6.66 -12.01
CA TYR A 198 3.32 5.39 -11.97
C TYR A 198 2.03 5.44 -12.79
N LEU A 199 1.31 6.57 -12.81
CA LEU A 199 0.16 6.76 -13.69
C LEU A 199 0.55 6.58 -15.16
N ARG A 200 1.69 7.16 -15.58
CA ARG A 200 2.23 6.96 -16.93
C ARG A 200 2.53 5.48 -17.21
N LYS A 201 3.21 4.78 -16.28
CA LYS A 201 3.50 3.35 -16.43
C LYS A 201 2.24 2.48 -16.54
N ILE A 202 1.23 2.76 -15.73
CA ILE A 202 -0.05 2.05 -15.77
C ILE A 202 -0.77 2.30 -17.10
N ARG A 203 -0.80 3.54 -17.60
CA ARG A 203 -1.42 3.88 -18.89
C ARG A 203 -0.72 3.19 -20.07
N THR A 204 0.61 3.25 -20.14
CA THR A 204 1.38 2.57 -21.20
C THR A 204 1.20 1.05 -21.15
N GLY A 205 1.12 0.46 -19.95
CA GLY A 205 0.84 -0.96 -19.79
C GLY A 205 -0.51 -1.36 -20.38
N LYS A 206 -1.58 -0.58 -20.13
CA LYS A 206 -2.90 -0.84 -20.68
C LYS A 206 -2.95 -0.78 -22.21
N GLN A 207 -2.29 0.21 -22.81
CA GLN A 207 -2.27 0.37 -24.28
C GLN A 207 -1.62 -0.83 -24.97
N LYS A 208 -0.51 -1.35 -24.44
CA LYS A 208 0.15 -2.54 -25.00
C LYS A 208 -0.73 -3.80 -24.99
N HIS A 209 -1.65 -3.90 -24.05
CA HIS A 209 -2.56 -5.04 -23.92
C HIS A 209 -3.93 -4.82 -24.59
N ALA A 210 -4.23 -3.62 -25.09
CA ALA A 210 -5.47 -3.33 -25.81
C ALA A 210 -5.39 -3.63 -27.31
N HIS A 211 -4.17 -3.82 -27.84
CA HIS A 211 -3.89 -4.10 -29.26
C HIS A 211 -3.38 -5.53 -29.51
N ALA A 212 -3.54 -6.42 -28.53
CA ALA A 212 -3.25 -7.85 -28.63
C ALA A 212 -4.52 -8.63 -28.26
#